data_AF-A0A2H3JDU0-F1
#
_entry.id   AF-A0A2H3JDU0-F1
#
_cell.length_a   1.000
_cell.length_b   1.000
_cell.length_c   1.000
_cell.angle_alpha   90.00
_cell.angle_beta   90.00
_cell.angle_gamma   90.00
#
_symmetry.space_group_name_H-M   'P 1'
#
loop_
_entity.id
_entity.type
_entity.pdbx_description
1 polymer ?
#
loop_
_entity_poly.entity_id
_entity_poly.type
_entity_poly.pdbx_seq_one_letter_code
_entity_poly.pdbx_strand_id
1 'polypeptide(L)'
;MPPKKAPDNRSRQVTDILHNLRGEHFRHERNIQRAKPRVPSSSFNKPTLPFDQIYVHRPAQDERPSPVPQRTPVRLGPQGVLEYDYPRGPTPGPQSPRSWTASSQKGKEREVDVVAWRAEALSFVLSQLPPSAASFTDAEYAPVPPLTLLCLQVLLSFYSDSDSSDAFSEELVPYLPSHLRRDLLHWTAVHSPLSTSKLLALCEPDGHVEGELIVVGPQSSLPRDYFRKDRDNPAAEDLLDVEADNADRGEANAGHSDWSWDSPDTDEYTPPPFTSLILLACAVPITTLLAFPPTLTKVSLLALPAATPVHRLPRICPLIEVLDLSFNPWLTKDSGSAGETILQRIDWSRWSHLRMLPGITNKYINFGKLTM
;
A
#
# COMPACT_ATOMS: atom_id res chain seq x y z
N MET A 1 70.63 -8.02 -35.70
CA MET A 1 69.51 -7.87 -34.75
C MET A 1 68.81 -9.22 -34.63
N PRO A 2 68.69 -9.80 -33.41
CA PRO A 2 68.07 -11.11 -33.23
C PRO A 2 66.54 -11.00 -33.13
N PRO A 3 65.79 -12.01 -33.61
CA PRO A 3 64.33 -12.00 -33.56
C PRO A 3 63.79 -12.28 -32.14
N LYS A 4 62.80 -11.49 -31.71
CA LYS A 4 62.05 -11.65 -30.46
C LYS A 4 61.22 -12.95 -30.50
N LYS A 5 61.47 -13.85 -29.54
CA LYS A 5 60.62 -15.03 -29.29
C LYS A 5 59.22 -14.60 -28.86
N ALA A 6 58.20 -15.18 -29.48
CA ALA A 6 56.80 -15.00 -29.11
C ALA A 6 56.51 -15.63 -27.73
N PRO A 7 55.65 -15.02 -26.89
CA PRO A 7 55.33 -15.55 -25.58
C PRO A 7 54.43 -16.80 -25.67
N ASP A 8 54.72 -17.77 -24.81
CA ASP A 8 53.97 -19.03 -24.67
C ASP A 8 52.52 -18.77 -24.24
N ASN A 9 51.58 -19.03 -25.15
CA ASN A 9 50.12 -18.89 -24.93
C ASN A 9 49.50 -19.95 -23.99
N ARG A 10 50.29 -20.90 -23.49
CA ARG A 10 49.80 -22.02 -22.66
C ARG A 10 49.31 -21.58 -21.28
N SER A 11 49.87 -20.51 -20.72
CA SER A 11 49.50 -20.05 -19.36
C SER A 11 48.10 -19.46 -19.29
N ARG A 12 47.62 -18.81 -20.36
CA ARG A 12 46.26 -18.22 -20.41
C ARG A 12 45.17 -19.29 -20.51
N GLN A 13 45.47 -20.37 -21.22
CA GLN A 13 44.52 -21.47 -21.45
C GLN A 13 44.16 -22.21 -20.15
N VAL A 14 45.11 -22.37 -19.23
CA VAL A 14 44.85 -23.01 -17.92
C VAL A 14 43.94 -22.13 -17.06
N THR A 15 44.15 -20.81 -17.07
CA THR A 15 43.33 -19.86 -16.31
C THR A 15 41.88 -19.85 -16.79
N ASP A 16 41.66 -19.91 -18.11
CA ASP A 16 40.32 -19.97 -18.70
C ASP A 16 39.61 -21.28 -18.37
N ILE A 17 40.33 -22.41 -18.37
CA ILE A 17 39.78 -23.72 -17.99
C ILE A 17 39.35 -23.72 -16.51
N LEU A 18 40.17 -23.16 -15.62
CA LEU A 18 39.83 -23.07 -14.19
C LEU A 18 38.65 -22.13 -13.93
N HIS A 19 38.55 -21.03 -14.69
CA HIS A 19 37.41 -20.11 -14.58
C HIS A 19 36.11 -20.77 -15.02
N ASN A 20 36.14 -21.54 -16.11
CA ASN A 20 34.97 -22.28 -16.60
C ASN A 20 34.55 -23.41 -15.64
N LEU A 21 35.50 -24.19 -15.11
CA LEU A 21 35.20 -25.25 -14.15
C LEU A 21 34.59 -24.73 -12.85
N ARG A 22 35.08 -23.59 -12.34
CA ARG A 22 34.48 -22.94 -11.15
C ARG A 22 33.06 -22.43 -11.43
N GLY A 23 32.85 -21.85 -12.61
CA GLY A 23 31.53 -21.38 -13.03
C GLY A 23 30.52 -22.51 -13.20
N GLU A 24 30.95 -23.67 -13.70
CA GLU A 24 30.08 -24.83 -13.88
C GLU A 24 29.72 -25.49 -12.54
N HIS A 25 30.70 -25.66 -11.64
CA HIS A 25 30.44 -26.21 -10.31
C HIS A 25 29.40 -25.37 -9.53
N PHE A 26 29.50 -24.04 -9.63
CA PHE A 26 28.53 -23.13 -9.01
C PHE A 26 27.11 -23.28 -9.59
N ARG A 27 26.98 -23.51 -10.90
CA ARG A 27 25.67 -23.74 -11.54
C ARG A 27 25.08 -25.10 -11.16
N HIS A 28 25.92 -26.12 -11.10
CA HIS A 28 25.52 -27.48 -10.73
C HIS A 28 25.06 -27.55 -9.27
N GLU A 29 25.80 -26.94 -8.35
CA GLU A 29 25.44 -26.85 -6.93
C GLU A 29 24.11 -26.12 -6.73
N ARG A 30 23.87 -25.04 -7.49
CA ARG A 30 22.60 -24.30 -7.47
C ARG A 30 21.43 -25.11 -8.02
N ASN A 31 21.65 -25.95 -9.03
CA ASN A 31 20.64 -26.87 -9.58
C ASN A 31 20.33 -28.02 -8.61
N ILE A 32 21.35 -28.62 -7.97
CA ILE A 32 21.16 -29.70 -6.99
C ILE A 32 20.33 -29.20 -5.80
N GLN A 33 20.59 -27.99 -5.32
CA GLN A 33 19.87 -27.43 -4.18
C GLN A 33 18.38 -27.14 -4.46
N ARG A 34 17.89 -27.35 -5.70
CA ARG A 34 16.49 -27.07 -6.14
C ARG A 34 15.96 -25.76 -5.56
N ALA A 35 16.84 -24.77 -5.39
CA ALA A 35 16.50 -23.55 -4.70
C ALA A 35 15.56 -22.77 -5.62
N LYS A 36 14.24 -22.87 -5.34
CA LYS A 36 13.20 -22.00 -5.88
C LYS A 36 13.81 -20.59 -5.88
N PRO A 37 13.93 -19.90 -7.04
CA PRO A 37 14.73 -18.69 -7.14
C PRO A 37 14.20 -17.65 -6.16
N ARG A 38 14.81 -17.59 -4.97
CA ARG A 38 14.61 -16.51 -4.03
C ARG A 38 15.17 -15.29 -4.74
N VAL A 39 14.27 -14.46 -5.26
CA VAL A 39 14.56 -13.07 -5.59
C VAL A 39 15.32 -12.53 -4.37
N PRO A 40 16.51 -11.94 -4.54
CA PRO A 40 17.27 -11.47 -3.39
C PRO A 40 16.39 -10.48 -2.62
N SER A 41 15.93 -10.92 -1.44
CA SER A 41 15.48 -10.02 -0.39
C SER A 41 16.54 -8.95 -0.27
N SER A 42 16.16 -7.69 -0.50
CA SER A 42 17.06 -6.54 -0.46
C SER A 42 17.54 -6.31 0.97
N SER A 43 18.42 -7.18 1.44
CA SER A 43 19.20 -7.02 2.66
C SER A 43 20.47 -6.26 2.32
N PHE A 44 20.34 -5.05 1.78
CA PHE A 44 21.45 -4.15 1.49
C PHE A 44 21.10 -2.74 1.94
N ASN A 45 21.44 -2.45 3.20
CA ASN A 45 22.05 -1.20 3.66
C ASN A 45 22.68 -1.46 5.04
N LYS A 46 23.60 -2.44 5.11
CA LYS A 46 24.64 -2.45 6.13
C LYS A 46 25.86 -1.79 5.48
N PRO A 47 26.25 -0.57 5.85
CA PRO A 47 27.47 0.03 5.33
C PRO A 47 28.67 -0.80 5.81
N THR A 48 29.33 -1.49 4.87
CA THR A 48 30.57 -2.23 5.10
C THR A 48 31.78 -1.28 5.07
N LEU A 49 31.77 -0.26 5.92
CA LEU A 49 32.95 0.56 6.20
C LEU A 49 33.12 0.64 7.72
N PRO A 50 34.23 0.13 8.27
CA PRO A 50 34.55 0.31 9.68
C PRO A 50 34.62 1.81 10.00
N PHE A 51 33.88 2.22 11.03
CA PHE A 51 33.78 3.62 11.47
C PHE A 51 35.17 4.25 11.73
N ASP A 52 36.15 3.42 12.07
CA ASP A 52 37.51 3.83 12.43
C ASP A 52 38.33 4.36 11.25
N GLN A 53 37.90 4.16 9.99
CA GLN A 53 38.61 4.67 8.82
C GLN A 53 38.15 6.05 8.34
N ILE A 54 37.00 6.55 8.83
CA ILE A 54 36.44 7.83 8.37
C ILE A 54 37.04 9.01 9.16
N TYR A 55 37.52 8.78 10.38
CA TYR A 55 37.98 9.85 11.29
C TYR A 55 39.47 9.78 11.67
N VAL A 56 40.24 8.84 11.13
CA VAL A 56 41.67 8.76 11.41
C VAL A 56 42.44 9.49 10.31
N HIS A 57 43.15 10.54 10.72
CA HIS A 57 43.98 11.47 9.94
C HIS A 57 43.30 12.77 9.49
N ARG A 58 43.02 13.65 10.47
CA ARG A 58 43.23 15.08 10.27
C ARG A 58 44.65 15.43 10.75
N PRO A 59 45.64 15.61 9.85
CA PRO A 59 46.94 16.14 10.26
C PRO A 59 46.74 17.55 10.81
N ALA A 60 47.43 17.86 11.90
CA ALA A 60 47.46 19.18 12.51
C ALA A 60 47.95 20.20 11.47
N GLN A 61 47.01 20.97 10.90
CA GLN A 61 47.35 22.23 10.25
C GLN A 61 47.45 23.29 11.34
N ASP A 62 48.58 23.97 11.38
CA ASP A 62 48.82 25.19 12.13
C ASP A 62 47.78 26.25 11.74
N GLU A 63 46.67 26.29 12.48
CA GLU A 63 45.71 27.40 12.43
C GLU A 63 46.32 28.60 13.16
N ARG A 64 46.54 29.68 12.41
CA ARG A 64 46.75 31.02 12.95
C ARG A 64 45.57 31.39 13.86
N PRO A 65 45.80 32.10 14.98
CA PRO A 65 44.75 32.45 15.92
C PRO A 65 43.72 33.38 15.24
N SER A 66 42.54 32.81 14.95
CA SER A 66 41.34 33.59 14.66
C SER A 66 40.94 34.37 15.92
N PRO A 67 40.53 35.64 15.81
CA PRO A 67 40.13 36.44 16.96
C PRO A 67 38.96 35.75 17.67
N VAL A 68 39.16 35.48 18.97
CA VAL A 68 38.16 34.91 19.87
C VAL A 68 36.86 35.71 19.75
N PRO A 69 35.74 35.12 19.28
CA PRO A 69 34.46 35.80 19.32
C PRO A 69 34.11 36.03 20.79
N GLN A 70 33.96 37.30 21.16
CA GLN A 70 33.56 37.71 22.51
C GLN A 70 32.25 37.01 22.86
N ARG A 71 32.30 36.09 23.83
CA ARG A 71 31.12 35.47 24.40
C ARG A 71 30.32 36.57 25.10
N THR A 72 29.15 36.90 24.57
CA THR A 72 28.20 37.77 25.28
C THR A 72 27.83 37.12 26.61
N PRO A 73 27.86 37.86 27.72
CA PRO A 73 27.53 37.32 29.03
C PRO A 73 26.06 36.87 29.05
N VAL A 74 25.85 35.62 29.46
CA VAL A 74 24.52 35.02 29.66
C VAL A 74 23.75 35.89 30.65
N ARG A 75 22.65 36.51 30.21
CA ARG A 75 21.79 37.30 31.09
C ARG A 75 20.86 36.34 31.83
N LEU A 76 21.04 36.24 33.15
CA LEU A 76 20.10 35.56 34.04
C LEU A 76 18.76 36.33 34.03
N GLY A 77 17.68 35.64 33.69
CA GLY A 77 16.33 36.19 33.79
C GLY A 77 15.97 36.52 35.26
N PRO A 78 14.89 37.29 35.49
CA PRO A 78 14.52 37.81 36.80
C PRO A 78 14.21 36.74 37.87
N GLN A 79 14.06 35.47 37.50
CA GLN A 79 13.87 34.34 38.44
C GLN A 79 15.12 33.49 38.66
N GLY A 80 16.30 33.86 38.15
CA GLY A 80 17.55 33.12 38.38
C GLY A 80 17.65 31.76 37.67
N VAL A 81 16.71 31.44 36.77
CA VAL A 81 16.79 30.26 35.91
C VAL A 81 17.60 30.62 34.66
N LEU A 82 18.55 29.76 34.28
CA LEU A 82 19.31 29.85 33.03
C LEU A 82 18.35 29.68 31.85
N GLU A 83 17.83 30.79 31.35
CA GLU A 83 17.09 30.84 30.09
C GLU A 83 18.12 30.67 28.95
N TYR A 84 18.22 29.45 28.42
CA TYR A 84 19.02 29.22 27.22
C TYR A 84 18.40 30.04 26.07
N ASP A 85 19.18 30.96 25.50
CA ASP A 85 18.83 31.95 24.46
C ASP A 85 18.36 31.35 23.10
N TYR A 86 17.81 30.14 23.08
CA TYR A 86 17.17 29.57 21.90
C TYR A 86 15.68 29.26 22.10
N PRO A 87 14.80 30.22 22.44
CA PRO A 87 13.37 29.94 22.34
C PRO A 87 12.91 29.86 20.88
N ARG A 88 13.54 30.61 19.94
CA ARG A 88 13.19 30.66 18.49
C ARG A 88 14.33 31.15 17.57
N GLY A 89 15.59 31.07 17.99
CA GLY A 89 16.74 31.48 17.18
C GLY A 89 17.22 30.40 16.22
N PRO A 90 17.96 30.74 15.14
CA PRO A 90 18.61 29.76 14.28
C PRO A 90 19.57 28.92 15.12
N THR A 91 19.28 27.63 15.25
CA THR A 91 20.11 26.69 16.00
C THR A 91 21.50 26.63 15.36
N PRO A 92 22.60 26.79 16.12
CA PRO A 92 23.94 26.66 15.57
C PRO A 92 24.14 25.22 15.07
N GLY A 93 24.22 25.07 13.75
CA GLY A 93 24.35 23.78 13.07
C GLY A 93 23.96 23.90 11.60
N PRO A 94 24.31 22.91 10.75
CA PRO A 94 23.76 22.84 9.41
C PRO A 94 22.22 22.82 9.51
N GLN A 95 21.54 23.58 8.64
CA GLN A 95 20.09 23.52 8.56
C GLN A 95 19.67 22.06 8.43
N SER A 96 18.67 21.66 9.22
CA SER A 96 18.11 20.32 9.09
C SER A 96 17.73 20.08 7.63
N PRO A 97 18.01 18.89 7.07
CA PRO A 97 17.66 18.58 5.70
C PRO A 97 16.20 18.94 5.44
N ARG A 98 15.88 19.55 4.29
CA ARG A 98 14.50 19.93 3.92
C ARG A 98 13.51 18.75 4.04
N SER A 99 13.98 17.51 3.95
CA SER A 99 13.20 16.29 4.17
C SER A 99 12.67 16.13 5.61
N TRP A 100 13.22 16.83 6.60
CA TRP A 100 12.82 16.74 8.01
C TRP A 100 11.86 17.84 8.46
N THR A 101 11.86 19.00 7.80
CA THR A 101 11.05 20.18 8.21
C THR A 101 9.71 20.29 7.47
N ALA A 102 9.51 19.56 6.38
CA ALA A 102 8.32 19.69 5.54
C ALA A 102 7.03 19.07 6.11
N SER A 103 7.10 18.20 7.13
CA SER A 103 5.96 17.38 7.58
C SER A 103 5.13 17.99 8.72
N SER A 104 5.62 18.98 9.45
CA SER A 104 5.02 19.35 10.74
C SER A 104 4.06 20.57 10.73
N GLN A 105 4.19 21.51 9.79
CA GLN A 105 3.54 22.83 9.96
C GLN A 105 2.26 23.10 9.16
N LYS A 106 1.79 22.21 8.29
CA LYS A 106 0.59 22.46 7.44
C LYS A 106 -0.65 21.62 7.83
N GLY A 107 -0.70 21.13 9.08
CA GLY A 107 -1.63 20.07 9.49
C GLY A 107 -2.84 20.46 10.33
N LYS A 108 -2.88 21.63 11.00
CA LYS A 108 -3.91 21.89 12.03
C LYS A 108 -5.18 22.60 11.57
N GLU A 109 -5.16 23.36 10.48
CA GLU A 109 -6.37 24.08 10.01
C GLU A 109 -7.25 23.29 9.04
N ARG A 110 -6.85 22.06 8.66
CA ARG A 110 -7.55 21.27 7.65
C ARG A 110 -8.53 20.23 8.19
N GLU A 111 -8.56 19.98 9.50
CA GLU A 111 -9.25 18.82 10.08
C GLU A 111 -10.79 18.90 9.96
N VAL A 112 -11.38 20.09 9.99
CA VAL A 112 -12.85 20.29 9.89
C VAL A 112 -13.37 20.10 8.46
N ASP A 113 -12.57 20.45 7.44
CA ASP A 113 -12.96 20.27 6.03
C ASP A 113 -12.70 18.84 5.51
N VAL A 114 -12.10 17.94 6.29
CA VAL A 114 -11.72 16.62 5.77
C VAL A 114 -12.94 15.74 5.52
N VAL A 115 -13.98 15.80 6.35
CA VAL A 115 -15.18 14.96 6.17
C VAL A 115 -15.95 15.37 4.92
N ALA A 116 -16.25 16.66 4.76
CA ALA A 116 -16.96 17.17 3.60
C ALA A 116 -16.17 16.91 2.30
N TRP A 117 -14.85 17.12 2.34
CA TRP A 117 -13.97 16.81 1.22
C TRP A 117 -13.92 15.32 0.88
N ARG A 118 -13.87 14.42 1.89
CA ARG A 118 -13.93 12.97 1.65
C ARG A 118 -15.27 12.54 1.09
N ALA A 119 -16.36 13.10 1.60
CA ALA A 119 -17.71 12.85 1.10
C ALA A 119 -17.82 13.26 -0.36
N GLU A 120 -17.34 14.46 -0.72
CA GLU A 120 -17.29 14.93 -2.11
C GLU A 120 -16.41 14.03 -2.98
N ALA A 121 -15.20 13.70 -2.54
CA ALA A 121 -14.26 12.88 -3.29
C ALA A 121 -14.79 11.45 -3.54
N LEU A 122 -15.51 10.88 -2.57
CA LEU A 122 -16.06 9.53 -2.66
C LEU A 122 -17.45 9.48 -3.29
N SER A 123 -18.17 10.61 -3.37
CA SER A 123 -19.55 10.69 -3.85
C SER A 123 -19.77 9.99 -5.19
N PHE A 124 -18.87 10.24 -6.16
CA PHE A 124 -18.96 9.63 -7.47
C PHE A 124 -18.85 8.11 -7.39
N VAL A 125 -17.77 7.58 -6.83
CA VAL A 125 -17.57 6.12 -6.84
C VAL A 125 -18.61 5.39 -6.00
N LEU A 126 -19.01 5.93 -4.85
CA LEU A 126 -20.04 5.34 -4.01
C LEU A 126 -21.38 5.27 -4.74
N SER A 127 -21.72 6.25 -5.58
CA SER A 127 -22.92 6.20 -6.44
C SER A 127 -22.92 5.07 -7.47
N GLN A 128 -21.73 4.52 -7.78
CA GLN A 128 -21.58 3.42 -8.73
C GLN A 128 -21.57 2.05 -8.03
N LEU A 129 -21.47 1.99 -6.70
CA LEU A 129 -21.49 0.75 -5.93
C LEU A 129 -22.94 0.27 -5.68
N PRO A 130 -23.14 -1.02 -5.35
CA PRO A 130 -24.44 -1.47 -4.86
C PRO A 130 -24.91 -0.59 -3.70
N PRO A 131 -26.21 -0.26 -3.62
CA PRO A 131 -26.73 0.59 -2.57
C PRO A 131 -26.41 -0.01 -1.19
N SER A 132 -25.75 0.79 -0.36
CA SER A 132 -25.42 0.51 1.03
C SER A 132 -26.25 1.41 1.92
N ALA A 133 -26.55 0.97 3.15
CA ALA A 133 -27.22 1.80 4.15
C ALA A 133 -26.40 3.06 4.51
N ALA A 134 -25.11 3.07 4.19
CA ALA A 134 -24.20 4.20 4.38
C ALA A 134 -24.12 5.15 3.17
N SER A 135 -24.74 4.82 2.03
CA SER A 135 -24.69 5.64 0.81
C SER A 135 -25.71 6.78 0.86
N PHE A 136 -25.43 7.82 1.65
CA PHE A 136 -26.27 9.02 1.80
C PHE A 136 -26.07 10.07 0.68
N THR A 137 -25.82 9.63 -0.56
CA THR A 137 -25.50 10.58 -1.64
C THR A 137 -26.66 11.46 -2.05
N ASP A 138 -27.91 11.11 -1.71
CA ASP A 138 -29.05 12.02 -1.82
C ASP A 138 -29.16 12.91 -0.57
N ALA A 139 -28.17 13.80 -0.44
CA ALA A 139 -28.09 14.81 0.61
C ALA A 139 -29.30 15.78 0.65
N GLU A 140 -30.16 15.76 -0.37
CA GLU A 140 -31.35 16.62 -0.41
C GLU A 140 -32.53 16.13 0.44
N TYR A 141 -32.61 14.84 0.83
CA TYR A 141 -33.86 14.30 1.41
C TYR A 141 -33.76 13.41 2.65
N ALA A 142 -32.59 13.15 3.24
CA ALA A 142 -32.51 12.33 4.46
C ALA A 142 -31.49 12.85 5.50
N PRO A 143 -31.94 13.55 6.57
CA PRO A 143 -31.06 14.08 7.60
C PRO A 143 -30.64 13.07 8.67
N VAL A 144 -31.14 11.82 8.65
CA VAL A 144 -30.94 10.87 9.75
C VAL A 144 -30.38 9.53 9.24
N PRO A 145 -29.20 9.09 9.72
CA PRO A 145 -28.68 7.76 9.45
C PRO A 145 -29.65 6.65 9.92
N PRO A 146 -29.69 5.48 9.27
CA PRO A 146 -30.48 4.36 9.73
C PRO A 146 -30.00 3.92 11.11
N LEU A 147 -30.91 3.37 11.91
CA LEU A 147 -30.63 2.91 13.26
C LEU A 147 -29.44 1.94 13.32
N THR A 148 -29.32 1.05 12.33
CA THR A 148 -28.21 0.10 12.23
C THR A 148 -26.86 0.81 12.22
N LEU A 149 -26.73 1.89 11.45
CA LEU A 149 -25.50 2.65 11.36
C LEU A 149 -25.24 3.44 12.65
N LEU A 150 -26.27 4.01 13.28
CA LEU A 150 -26.13 4.66 14.59
C LEU A 150 -25.64 3.67 15.66
N CYS A 151 -26.19 2.45 15.67
CA CYS A 151 -25.72 1.39 16.57
C CYS A 151 -24.26 1.01 16.30
N LEU A 152 -23.86 0.88 15.02
CA LEU A 152 -22.48 0.61 14.65
C LEU A 152 -21.52 1.74 15.05
N GLN A 153 -21.94 3.01 14.94
CA GLN A 153 -21.16 4.15 15.42
C GLN A 153 -20.95 4.10 16.94
N VAL A 154 -22.01 3.76 17.68
CA VAL A 154 -21.92 3.58 19.13
C VAL A 154 -20.96 2.43 19.47
N LEU A 155 -21.08 1.29 18.78
CA LEU A 155 -20.16 0.16 18.94
C LEU A 155 -18.71 0.55 18.66
N LEU A 156 -18.45 1.25 17.55
CA LEU A 156 -17.11 1.75 17.21
C LEU A 156 -16.52 2.67 18.28
N SER A 157 -17.34 3.47 18.96
CA SER A 157 -16.85 4.38 19.99
C SER A 157 -16.30 3.67 21.23
N PHE A 158 -16.70 2.41 21.47
CA PHE A 158 -16.10 1.56 22.51
C PHE A 158 -14.74 0.97 22.11
N TYR A 159 -14.38 0.98 20.83
CA TYR A 159 -13.09 0.49 20.33
C TYR A 159 -12.24 1.66 19.83
N SER A 160 -11.72 2.48 20.76
CA SER A 160 -10.91 3.65 20.41
C SER A 160 -9.57 3.22 19.78
N ASP A 161 -8.84 4.16 19.17
CA ASP A 161 -7.56 3.86 18.52
C ASP A 161 -6.42 3.53 19.51
N SER A 162 -6.61 3.86 20.78
CA SER A 162 -5.71 3.47 21.87
C SER A 162 -5.88 2.02 22.31
N ASP A 163 -7.04 1.43 22.04
CA ASP A 163 -7.36 0.09 22.48
C ASP A 163 -6.75 -0.91 21.50
N SER A 164 -6.27 -2.05 22.02
CA SER A 164 -5.62 -3.07 21.21
C SER A 164 -6.53 -3.45 20.04
N SER A 165 -6.03 -3.29 18.82
CA SER A 165 -6.72 -3.67 17.58
C SER A 165 -7.29 -5.09 17.63
N ASP A 166 -6.67 -5.94 18.46
CA ASP A 166 -7.06 -7.31 18.72
C ASP A 166 -8.48 -7.41 19.31
N ALA A 167 -8.86 -6.50 20.23
CA ALA A 167 -10.21 -6.49 20.81
C ALA A 167 -11.28 -6.19 19.75
N PHE A 168 -11.02 -5.24 18.85
CA PHE A 168 -11.92 -4.96 17.73
C PHE A 168 -12.08 -6.18 16.81
N SER A 169 -10.96 -6.86 16.46
CA SER A 169 -10.99 -8.02 15.59
C SER A 169 -11.59 -9.28 16.23
N GLU A 170 -11.43 -9.48 17.54
CA GLU A 170 -11.88 -10.68 18.24
C GLU A 170 -13.31 -10.51 18.78
N GLU A 171 -13.69 -9.33 19.27
CA GLU A 171 -14.96 -9.13 19.97
C GLU A 171 -16.07 -8.57 19.08
N LEU A 172 -15.74 -7.82 18.01
CA LEU A 172 -16.76 -7.18 17.15
C LEU A 172 -16.90 -7.88 15.79
N VAL A 173 -15.79 -8.01 15.04
CA VAL A 173 -15.82 -8.49 13.65
C VAL A 173 -16.55 -9.83 13.48
N PRO A 174 -16.34 -10.87 14.31
CA PRO A 174 -16.97 -12.18 14.11
C PRO A 174 -18.51 -12.13 14.18
N TYR A 175 -19.07 -11.15 14.88
CA TYR A 175 -20.50 -10.98 15.07
C TYR A 175 -21.13 -10.03 14.04
N LEU A 176 -20.33 -9.33 13.25
CA LEU A 176 -20.82 -8.47 12.17
C LEU A 176 -21.00 -9.30 10.89
N PRO A 177 -22.21 -9.36 10.31
CA PRO A 177 -22.40 -9.89 8.97
C PRO A 177 -21.70 -9.02 7.90
N SER A 178 -21.33 -9.64 6.78
CA SER A 178 -20.58 -9.02 5.67
C SER A 178 -21.17 -7.68 5.20
N HIS A 179 -22.49 -7.62 5.00
CA HIS A 179 -23.18 -6.40 4.59
C HIS A 179 -23.06 -5.26 5.61
N LEU A 180 -23.10 -5.55 6.93
CA LEU A 180 -22.89 -4.53 7.96
C LEU A 180 -21.42 -4.09 8.04
N ARG A 181 -20.47 -5.01 7.81
CA ARG A 181 -19.04 -4.64 7.68
C ARG A 181 -18.84 -3.70 6.49
N ARG A 182 -19.56 -3.92 5.38
CA ARG A 182 -19.51 -3.05 4.19
C ARG A 182 -20.08 -1.68 4.51
N ASP A 183 -21.24 -1.61 5.15
CA ASP A 183 -21.85 -0.35 5.57
C ASP A 183 -20.91 0.43 6.52
N LEU A 184 -20.25 -0.28 7.44
CA LEU A 184 -19.25 0.29 8.34
C LEU A 184 -18.03 0.81 7.59
N LEU A 185 -17.51 0.05 6.63
CA LEU A 185 -16.38 0.42 5.77
C LEU A 185 -16.69 1.72 4.98
N HIS A 186 -17.89 1.81 4.39
CA HIS A 186 -18.34 2.98 3.65
C HIS A 186 -18.46 4.22 4.55
N TRP A 187 -19.12 4.07 5.70
CA TRP A 187 -19.32 5.18 6.63
C TRP A 187 -17.99 5.69 7.20
N THR A 188 -17.14 4.77 7.67
CA THR A 188 -15.84 5.13 8.25
C THR A 188 -14.92 5.77 7.21
N ALA A 189 -14.95 5.34 5.95
CA ALA A 189 -14.17 5.98 4.89
C ALA A 189 -14.46 7.49 4.74
N VAL A 190 -15.71 7.91 4.95
CA VAL A 190 -16.11 9.32 4.88
C VAL A 190 -15.89 10.04 6.22
N HIS A 191 -16.36 9.47 7.32
CA HIS A 191 -16.46 10.18 8.59
C HIS A 191 -15.23 10.02 9.48
N SER A 192 -14.73 8.80 9.63
CA SER A 192 -13.62 8.47 10.52
C SER A 192 -12.83 7.27 9.99
N PRO A 193 -11.87 7.49 9.06
CA PRO A 193 -11.10 6.43 8.44
C PRO A 193 -10.47 5.49 9.47
N LEU A 194 -10.66 4.18 9.26
CA LEU A 194 -10.10 3.17 10.15
C LEU A 194 -8.57 3.10 10.04
N SER A 195 -7.92 2.75 11.15
CA SER A 195 -6.52 2.33 11.12
C SER A 195 -6.34 1.11 10.21
N THR A 196 -5.14 0.90 9.69
CA THR A 196 -4.88 -0.24 8.80
C THR A 196 -5.18 -1.58 9.47
N SER A 197 -4.92 -1.73 10.76
CA SER A 197 -5.21 -2.99 11.48
C SER A 197 -6.72 -3.25 11.60
N LYS A 198 -7.53 -2.24 11.95
CA LYS A 198 -9.00 -2.36 12.00
C LYS A 198 -9.61 -2.57 10.61
N LEU A 199 -9.09 -1.88 9.60
CA LEU A 199 -9.51 -2.05 8.21
C LEU A 199 -9.28 -3.50 7.75
N LEU A 200 -8.08 -4.03 7.99
CA LEU A 200 -7.74 -5.41 7.63
C LEU A 200 -8.56 -6.43 8.40
N ALA A 201 -8.84 -6.18 9.69
CA ALA A 201 -9.72 -7.03 10.49
C ALA A 201 -11.14 -7.12 9.90
N LEU A 202 -11.69 -6.02 9.34
CA LEU A 202 -13.01 -6.07 8.69
C LEU A 202 -13.04 -6.90 7.41
N CYS A 203 -11.92 -6.96 6.68
CA CYS A 203 -11.86 -7.42 5.30
C CYS A 203 -11.86 -8.95 5.10
N GLU A 204 -12.17 -9.75 6.13
CA GLU A 204 -12.18 -11.23 6.03
C GLU A 204 -10.84 -11.83 5.56
N PRO A 205 -10.63 -13.17 5.60
CA PRO A 205 -9.39 -13.75 5.08
C PRO A 205 -9.11 -13.43 3.60
N ASP A 206 -10.14 -13.11 2.80
CA ASP A 206 -9.99 -12.77 1.38
C ASP A 206 -9.50 -11.33 1.13
N GLY A 207 -9.46 -10.48 2.16
CA GLY A 207 -8.93 -9.12 2.06
C GLY A 207 -9.89 -8.12 1.40
N HIS A 208 -11.19 -8.39 1.41
CA HIS A 208 -12.23 -7.43 1.02
C HIS A 208 -13.56 -7.76 1.69
N VAL A 209 -14.45 -6.76 1.78
CA VAL A 209 -15.81 -6.95 2.28
C VAL A 209 -16.78 -6.92 1.10
N GLU A 210 -17.49 -8.03 0.83
CA GLU A 210 -18.47 -8.11 -0.27
C GLU A 210 -17.87 -7.76 -1.66
N GLY A 211 -16.59 -8.08 -1.87
CA GLY A 211 -15.87 -7.72 -3.08
C GLY A 211 -15.42 -6.26 -3.16
N GLU A 212 -15.43 -5.53 -2.05
CA GLU A 212 -15.07 -4.11 -1.96
C GLU A 212 -13.97 -3.85 -0.94
N LEU A 213 -13.08 -2.89 -1.25
CA LEU A 213 -12.03 -2.43 -0.35
C LEU A 213 -11.85 -0.91 -0.47
N ILE A 214 -11.95 -0.21 0.65
CA ILE A 214 -11.80 1.25 0.73
C ILE A 214 -10.67 1.58 1.70
N VAL A 215 -9.58 2.16 1.18
CA VAL A 215 -8.41 2.56 1.96
C VAL A 215 -8.34 4.08 1.94
N VAL A 216 -8.42 4.70 3.13
CA VAL A 216 -8.44 6.16 3.26
C VAL A 216 -7.32 6.65 4.17
N GLY A 217 -6.60 7.67 3.72
CA GLY A 217 -5.66 8.44 4.53
C GLY A 217 -4.18 8.20 4.20
N PRO A 218 -3.30 9.13 4.61
CA PRO A 218 -1.87 9.07 4.28
C PRO A 218 -1.09 8.02 5.08
N GLN A 219 -1.60 7.63 6.24
CA GLN A 219 -0.99 6.62 7.12
C GLN A 219 -1.50 5.21 6.83
N SER A 220 -2.58 5.09 6.05
CA SER A 220 -3.04 3.78 5.60
C SER A 220 -2.23 3.36 4.38
N SER A 221 -1.60 2.20 4.47
CA SER A 221 -0.88 1.61 3.35
C SER A 221 -1.22 0.14 3.27
N LEU A 222 -1.59 -0.32 2.08
CA LEU A 222 -1.74 -1.74 1.83
C LEU A 222 -0.37 -2.44 1.93
N PRO A 223 -0.27 -3.59 2.60
CA PRO A 223 0.91 -4.44 2.54
C PRO A 223 1.34 -4.70 1.09
N ARG A 224 2.65 -4.80 0.83
CA ARG A 224 3.18 -4.95 -0.54
C ARG A 224 2.65 -6.18 -1.26
N ASP A 225 2.38 -7.24 -0.51
CA ASP A 225 1.93 -8.52 -1.01
C ASP A 225 0.46 -8.78 -0.70
N TYR A 226 -0.31 -7.73 -0.38
CA TYR A 226 -1.72 -7.85 0.03
C TYR A 226 -2.59 -8.64 -0.96
N PHE A 227 -2.44 -8.38 -2.26
CA PHE A 227 -3.20 -9.06 -3.31
C PHE A 227 -2.55 -10.35 -3.82
N ARG A 228 -1.34 -10.66 -3.35
CA ARG A 228 -0.73 -11.95 -3.65
C ARG A 228 -1.32 -12.94 -2.66
N LYS A 229 -2.53 -13.42 -2.98
CA LYS A 229 -3.15 -14.54 -2.25
C LYS A 229 -2.08 -15.60 -2.13
N ASP A 230 -1.68 -15.88 -0.89
CA ASP A 230 -0.54 -16.71 -0.54
C ASP A 230 -0.90 -18.14 -0.92
N ARG A 231 -0.76 -18.46 -2.22
CA ARG A 231 -0.93 -19.80 -2.79
C ARG A 231 0.00 -20.82 -2.12
N ASP A 232 0.98 -20.34 -1.35
CA ASP A 232 1.97 -21.12 -0.66
C ASP A 232 1.70 -21.20 0.87
N ASN A 233 0.55 -20.78 1.42
CA ASN A 233 0.26 -21.01 2.85
C ASN A 233 -0.09 -22.49 3.08
N PRO A 234 0.88 -23.33 3.51
CA PRO A 234 0.69 -24.78 3.57
C PRO A 234 -0.22 -25.18 4.74
N ALA A 235 -0.49 -24.26 5.67
CA ALA A 235 -1.31 -24.52 6.86
C ALA A 235 -2.79 -24.76 6.53
N ALA A 236 -3.28 -24.35 5.36
CA ALA A 236 -4.64 -24.64 4.92
C ALA A 236 -4.77 -26.04 4.28
N GLU A 237 -3.69 -26.59 3.72
CA GLU A 237 -3.69 -27.96 3.16
C GLU A 237 -3.46 -29.04 4.24
N ASP A 238 -2.75 -28.72 5.32
CA ASP A 238 -2.41 -29.68 6.40
C ASP A 238 -3.62 -30.12 7.26
N LEU A 239 -4.79 -29.50 7.09
CA LEU A 239 -6.03 -29.90 7.78
C LEU A 239 -6.90 -30.87 6.95
N LEU A 240 -6.60 -31.08 5.67
CA LEU A 240 -7.39 -31.97 4.81
C LEU A 240 -6.76 -33.36 4.60
N ASP A 241 -5.49 -33.56 4.96
CA ASP A 241 -4.79 -34.84 4.77
C ASP A 241 -4.73 -35.75 6.01
N VAL A 242 -5.29 -35.35 7.17
CA VAL A 242 -5.25 -36.15 8.42
C VAL A 242 -6.39 -37.20 8.51
N GLU A 243 -7.38 -37.16 7.62
CA GLU A 243 -8.49 -38.13 7.64
C GLU A 243 -8.24 -39.42 6.85
N ALA A 244 -7.12 -39.56 6.14
CA ALA A 244 -6.86 -40.71 5.27
C ALA A 244 -6.23 -41.96 5.95
N ASP A 245 -5.79 -41.90 7.22
CA ASP A 245 -5.00 -42.98 7.83
C ASP A 245 -5.57 -43.59 9.15
N ASN A 246 -6.81 -43.25 9.54
CA ASN A 246 -7.46 -43.80 10.75
C ASN A 246 -8.64 -44.74 10.44
N ALA A 247 -8.49 -45.63 9.46
CA ALA A 247 -9.52 -46.58 9.03
C ALA A 247 -9.56 -47.92 9.82
N ASP A 248 -9.04 -48.01 11.05
CA ASP A 248 -9.02 -49.30 11.78
C ASP A 248 -9.35 -49.25 13.29
N ARG A 249 -10.21 -48.32 13.74
CA ARG A 249 -10.86 -48.44 15.05
C ARG A 249 -12.32 -48.01 15.00
N GLY A 250 -13.19 -48.98 14.77
CA GLY A 250 -14.62 -48.82 14.95
C GLY A 250 -15.01 -48.57 16.40
N GLU A 251 -15.94 -47.65 16.61
CA GLU A 251 -17.08 -47.84 17.52
C GLU A 251 -18.12 -46.76 17.25
N ALA A 252 -19.38 -47.20 17.30
CA ALA A 252 -20.56 -46.51 16.81
C ALA A 252 -20.85 -45.20 17.57
N ASN A 253 -20.97 -44.10 16.84
CA ASN A 253 -21.84 -43.01 17.27
C ASN A 253 -22.61 -42.45 16.06
N ALA A 254 -23.71 -43.13 15.76
CA ALA A 254 -24.73 -42.68 14.81
C ALA A 254 -25.52 -41.51 15.43
N GLY A 255 -24.97 -40.31 15.32
CA GLY A 255 -25.70 -39.06 15.48
C GLY A 255 -26.05 -38.51 14.10
N HIS A 256 -27.23 -38.86 13.61
CA HIS A 256 -27.83 -38.39 12.36
C HIS A 256 -27.66 -36.87 12.15
N SER A 257 -26.77 -36.50 11.24
CA SER A 257 -26.95 -35.30 10.43
C SER A 257 -27.35 -35.78 9.04
N ASP A 258 -28.66 -35.87 8.83
CA ASP A 258 -29.27 -36.20 7.54
C ASP A 258 -29.06 -35.01 6.59
N TRP A 259 -27.83 -34.87 6.07
CA TRP A 259 -27.53 -33.98 4.95
C TRP A 259 -28.16 -34.60 3.71
N SER A 260 -29.36 -34.13 3.38
CA SER A 260 -30.11 -34.48 2.18
C SER A 260 -29.28 -34.19 0.92
N TRP A 261 -28.72 -35.23 0.32
CA TRP A 261 -27.83 -35.20 -0.87
C TRP A 261 -28.52 -34.79 -2.19
N ASP A 262 -29.81 -34.45 -2.17
CA ASP A 262 -30.59 -34.06 -3.37
C ASP A 262 -30.87 -32.56 -3.48
N SER A 263 -30.30 -31.72 -2.61
CA SER A 263 -30.23 -30.28 -2.88
C SER A 263 -28.97 -30.00 -3.73
N PRO A 264 -29.07 -29.51 -4.97
CA PRO A 264 -27.92 -29.11 -5.80
C PRO A 264 -27.13 -27.90 -5.23
N ASP A 265 -27.39 -27.56 -3.97
CA ASP A 265 -26.85 -26.44 -3.19
C ASP A 265 -26.03 -26.98 -2.00
N THR A 266 -25.16 -27.98 -2.19
CA THR A 266 -23.87 -27.94 -1.46
C THR A 266 -23.09 -26.77 -2.05
N ASP A 267 -23.58 -25.57 -1.75
CA ASP A 267 -22.98 -24.28 -2.01
C ASP A 267 -21.68 -24.29 -1.23
N GLU A 268 -20.63 -24.84 -1.86
CA GLU A 268 -19.27 -24.47 -1.53
C GLU A 268 -19.27 -22.95 -1.59
N TYR A 269 -19.29 -22.32 -0.42
CA TYR A 269 -19.44 -20.89 -0.28
C TYR A 269 -18.29 -20.24 -1.05
N THR A 270 -18.56 -19.84 -2.28
CA THR A 270 -17.58 -19.17 -3.11
C THR A 270 -17.63 -17.71 -2.71
N PRO A 271 -16.57 -17.18 -2.09
CA PRO A 271 -16.57 -15.80 -1.66
C PRO A 271 -16.80 -14.89 -2.87
N PRO A 272 -17.54 -13.79 -2.72
CA PRO A 272 -17.84 -12.89 -3.82
C PRO A 272 -16.52 -12.36 -4.41
N PRO A 273 -16.40 -12.26 -5.75
CA PRO A 273 -15.16 -11.82 -6.37
C PRO A 273 -14.82 -10.38 -5.98
N PHE A 274 -13.52 -10.09 -5.87
CA PHE A 274 -13.05 -8.74 -5.59
C PHE A 274 -13.23 -7.81 -6.80
N THR A 275 -14.20 -6.91 -6.74
CA THR A 275 -14.63 -6.08 -7.88
C THR A 275 -14.32 -4.61 -7.73
N SER A 276 -14.25 -4.08 -6.49
CA SER A 276 -14.17 -2.63 -6.25
C SER A 276 -13.01 -2.26 -5.33
N LEU A 277 -12.12 -1.39 -5.80
CA LEU A 277 -10.97 -0.88 -5.03
C LEU A 277 -10.96 0.65 -5.02
N ILE A 278 -11.03 1.24 -3.83
CA ILE A 278 -11.00 2.69 -3.64
C ILE A 278 -9.80 3.05 -2.75
N LEU A 279 -8.93 3.90 -3.26
CA LEU A 279 -7.70 4.35 -2.62
C LEU A 279 -7.74 5.87 -2.54
N LEU A 280 -7.92 6.44 -1.35
CA LEU A 280 -8.06 7.89 -1.12
C LEU A 280 -6.92 8.42 -0.24
N ALA A 281 -6.14 9.34 -0.79
CA ALA A 281 -5.06 10.02 -0.07
C ALA A 281 -3.99 9.10 0.54
N CYS A 282 -3.86 7.86 0.06
CA CYS A 282 -2.90 6.87 0.54
C CYS A 282 -1.69 6.73 -0.40
N ALA A 283 -0.55 6.31 0.15
CA ALA A 283 0.62 5.98 -0.68
C ALA A 283 0.47 4.57 -1.27
N VAL A 284 0.49 4.46 -2.61
CA VAL A 284 0.36 3.18 -3.31
C VAL A 284 1.71 2.78 -3.91
N PRO A 285 2.39 1.76 -3.36
CA PRO A 285 3.59 1.23 -3.99
C PRO A 285 3.28 0.72 -5.39
N ILE A 286 4.21 0.92 -6.34
CA ILE A 286 4.05 0.40 -7.71
C ILE A 286 3.87 -1.13 -7.69
N THR A 287 4.52 -1.83 -6.76
CA THR A 287 4.38 -3.29 -6.60
C THR A 287 2.94 -3.70 -6.29
N THR A 288 2.26 -2.94 -5.43
CA THR A 288 0.86 -3.20 -5.07
C THR A 288 -0.06 -2.96 -6.27
N LEU A 289 0.17 -1.89 -7.05
CA LEU A 289 -0.59 -1.64 -8.28
C LEU A 289 -0.42 -2.77 -9.31
N LEU A 290 0.81 -3.26 -9.49
CA LEU A 290 1.10 -4.38 -10.39
C LEU A 290 0.52 -5.72 -9.91
N ALA A 291 0.06 -5.77 -8.66
CA ALA A 291 -0.57 -6.94 -8.06
C ALA A 291 -2.10 -6.81 -7.97
N PHE A 292 -2.71 -5.76 -8.54
CA PHE A 292 -4.16 -5.61 -8.53
C PHE A 292 -4.85 -6.83 -9.15
N PRO A 293 -5.93 -7.36 -8.51
CA PRO A 293 -6.65 -8.50 -9.05
C PRO A 293 -7.31 -8.17 -10.39
N PRO A 294 -7.28 -9.11 -11.36
CA PRO A 294 -7.85 -8.89 -12.69
C PRO A 294 -9.38 -8.82 -12.68
N THR A 295 -10.01 -9.22 -11.57
CA THR A 295 -11.47 -9.17 -11.33
C THR A 295 -11.99 -7.77 -11.02
N LEU A 296 -11.10 -6.79 -10.81
CA LEU A 296 -11.49 -5.42 -10.52
C LEU A 296 -12.22 -4.78 -11.71
N THR A 297 -13.44 -4.32 -11.46
CA THR A 297 -14.29 -3.59 -12.40
C THR A 297 -14.40 -2.11 -12.05
N LYS A 298 -14.24 -1.75 -10.77
CA LYS A 298 -14.31 -0.37 -10.28
C LYS A 298 -13.04 -0.03 -9.52
N VAL A 299 -12.31 0.97 -10.00
CA VAL A 299 -11.04 1.41 -9.40
C VAL A 299 -11.06 2.91 -9.23
N SER A 300 -10.90 3.39 -8.00
CA SER A 300 -10.78 4.81 -7.70
C SER A 300 -9.44 5.08 -7.03
N LEU A 301 -8.62 5.89 -7.68
CA LEU A 301 -7.29 6.28 -7.24
C LEU A 301 -7.32 7.78 -6.96
N LEU A 302 -7.74 8.18 -5.78
CA LEU A 302 -8.10 9.56 -5.46
C LEU A 302 -7.03 10.25 -4.62
N ALA A 303 -6.68 11.49 -4.99
CA ALA A 303 -5.77 12.35 -4.25
C ALA A 303 -4.43 11.68 -3.84
N LEU A 304 -3.87 10.83 -4.69
CA LEU A 304 -2.65 10.10 -4.40
C LEU A 304 -1.46 11.07 -4.31
N PRO A 305 -0.53 10.86 -3.35
CA PRO A 305 0.59 11.78 -3.12
C PRO A 305 1.62 11.79 -4.26
N ALA A 306 1.67 10.72 -5.06
CA ALA A 306 2.60 10.54 -6.16
C ALA A 306 1.89 10.09 -7.44
N ALA A 307 2.49 10.41 -8.59
CA ALA A 307 2.02 9.97 -9.88
C ALA A 307 2.03 8.44 -9.97
N THR A 308 0.89 7.89 -10.40
CA THR A 308 0.67 6.45 -10.45
C THR A 308 0.72 5.99 -11.92
N PRO A 309 1.35 4.84 -12.26
CA PRO A 309 1.50 4.38 -13.64
C PRO A 309 0.20 3.78 -14.21
N VAL A 310 -0.85 4.61 -14.32
CA VAL A 310 -2.21 4.24 -14.79
C VAL A 310 -2.20 3.59 -16.17
N HIS A 311 -1.26 3.96 -17.04
CA HIS A 311 -1.09 3.36 -18.38
C HIS A 311 -0.86 1.83 -18.37
N ARG A 312 -0.52 1.24 -17.21
CA ARG A 312 -0.33 -0.22 -17.07
C ARG A 312 -1.61 -0.96 -16.70
N LEU A 313 -2.61 -0.26 -16.16
CA LEU A 313 -3.83 -0.87 -15.65
C LEU A 313 -4.61 -1.70 -16.68
N PRO A 314 -4.73 -1.34 -17.97
CA PRO A 314 -5.45 -2.18 -18.95
C PRO A 314 -4.93 -3.61 -19.06
N ARG A 315 -3.63 -3.78 -18.82
CA ARG A 315 -2.98 -5.09 -18.87
C ARG A 315 -3.21 -5.90 -17.59
N ILE A 316 -3.36 -5.20 -16.46
CA ILE A 316 -3.44 -5.82 -15.13
C ILE A 316 -4.89 -6.12 -14.77
N CYS A 317 -5.77 -5.14 -14.97
CA CYS A 317 -7.19 -5.19 -14.70
C CYS A 317 -7.94 -4.86 -15.99
N PRO A 318 -8.09 -5.83 -16.91
CA PRO A 318 -8.73 -5.60 -18.21
C PRO A 318 -10.24 -5.33 -18.11
N LEU A 319 -10.86 -5.69 -16.98
CA LEU A 319 -12.31 -5.58 -16.76
C LEU A 319 -12.75 -4.26 -16.14
N ILE A 320 -11.85 -3.26 -16.02
CA ILE A 320 -12.22 -1.97 -15.42
C ILE A 320 -13.28 -1.27 -16.27
N GLU A 321 -14.46 -1.08 -15.69
CA GLU A 321 -15.56 -0.31 -16.23
C GLU A 321 -15.59 1.12 -15.71
N VAL A 322 -15.16 1.32 -14.46
CA VAL A 322 -15.15 2.62 -13.78
C VAL A 322 -13.75 2.90 -13.28
N LEU A 323 -13.14 3.97 -13.78
CA LEU A 323 -11.84 4.44 -13.31
C LEU A 323 -11.96 5.88 -12.83
N ASP A 324 -11.86 6.11 -11.53
CA ASP A 324 -11.83 7.46 -10.97
C ASP A 324 -10.40 7.90 -10.65
N LEU A 325 -9.95 8.95 -11.33
CA LEU A 325 -8.65 9.59 -11.10
C LEU A 325 -8.81 11.03 -10.62
N SER A 326 -10.00 11.43 -10.18
CA SER A 326 -10.26 12.78 -9.70
C SER A 326 -9.41 13.13 -8.47
N PHE A 327 -9.32 14.42 -8.17
CA PHE A 327 -8.55 14.98 -7.04
C PHE A 327 -7.02 14.74 -7.07
N ASN A 328 -6.46 14.13 -8.12
CA ASN A 328 -5.01 13.93 -8.22
C ASN A 328 -4.28 15.19 -8.72
N PRO A 329 -3.40 15.81 -7.90
CA PRO A 329 -2.69 17.02 -8.28
C PRO A 329 -1.60 16.79 -9.33
N TRP A 330 -1.23 15.53 -9.60
CA TRP A 330 -0.24 15.18 -10.61
C TRP A 330 -0.84 15.06 -12.02
N LEU A 331 -2.17 15.02 -12.16
CA LEU A 331 -2.83 15.03 -13.47
C LEU A 331 -2.74 16.39 -14.16
N THR A 332 -2.71 17.47 -13.38
CA THR A 332 -2.65 18.85 -13.88
C THR A 332 -1.23 19.36 -14.06
N LYS A 333 -0.21 18.61 -13.59
CA LYS A 333 1.19 19.00 -13.71
C LYS A 333 1.76 18.47 -15.01
N ASP A 334 2.32 19.36 -15.83
CA ASP A 334 3.06 18.99 -17.02
C ASP A 334 4.30 18.18 -16.62
N SER A 335 4.35 16.93 -17.06
CA SER A 335 5.28 15.93 -16.52
C SER A 335 6.67 15.92 -17.18
N GLY A 336 7.04 16.96 -17.93
CA GLY A 336 8.36 17.06 -18.53
C GLY A 336 8.58 18.24 -19.48
N SER A 337 9.80 18.31 -20.02
CA SER A 337 10.28 19.34 -20.96
C SER A 337 9.50 19.43 -22.27
N ALA A 338 8.75 18.39 -22.62
CA ALA A 338 7.92 18.33 -23.82
C ALA A 338 6.46 18.77 -23.59
N GLY A 339 6.07 19.11 -22.35
CA GLY A 339 4.70 19.53 -22.03
C GLY A 339 3.66 18.40 -22.11
N GLU A 340 4.09 17.14 -22.22
CA GLU A 340 3.15 16.01 -22.27
C GLU A 340 2.55 15.72 -20.89
N THR A 341 1.23 15.61 -20.85
CA THR A 341 0.51 15.21 -19.64
C THR A 341 0.56 13.69 -19.49
N ILE A 342 0.49 13.19 -18.25
CA ILE A 342 0.51 11.73 -17.98
C ILE A 342 -0.63 11.01 -18.72
N LEU A 343 -1.77 11.69 -18.91
CA LEU A 343 -2.94 11.17 -19.62
C LEU A 343 -2.70 10.97 -21.12
N GLN A 344 -1.84 11.78 -21.76
CA GLN A 344 -1.50 11.62 -23.17
C GLN A 344 -0.69 10.35 -23.45
N ARG A 345 -0.02 9.81 -22.43
CA ARG A 345 0.71 8.54 -22.54
C ARG A 345 -0.19 7.30 -22.45
N ILE A 346 -1.46 7.49 -22.09
CA ILE A 346 -2.39 6.38 -21.92
C ILE A 346 -3.00 6.05 -23.28
N ASP A 347 -2.80 4.79 -23.69
CA ASP A 347 -3.46 4.24 -24.88
C ASP A 347 -4.90 3.84 -24.52
N TRP A 348 -5.82 4.80 -24.64
CA TRP A 348 -7.24 4.63 -24.33
C TRP A 348 -7.92 3.54 -25.16
N SER A 349 -7.36 3.15 -26.32
CA SER A 349 -7.89 2.07 -27.15
C SER A 349 -7.84 0.70 -26.47
N ARG A 350 -6.96 0.53 -25.47
CA ARG A 350 -6.83 -0.72 -24.69
C ARG A 350 -7.85 -0.87 -23.58
N TRP A 351 -8.61 0.19 -23.29
CA TRP A 351 -9.61 0.21 -22.22
C TRP A 351 -10.98 -0.16 -22.77
N SER A 352 -11.13 -1.37 -23.33
CA SER A 352 -12.34 -1.80 -24.05
C SER A 352 -13.60 -1.83 -23.18
N HIS A 353 -13.45 -1.98 -21.87
CA HIS A 353 -14.57 -2.04 -20.92
C HIS A 353 -14.84 -0.71 -20.20
N LEU A 354 -13.97 0.30 -20.35
CA LEU A 354 -14.08 1.54 -19.60
C LEU A 354 -15.28 2.36 -20.07
N ARG A 355 -16.26 2.53 -19.18
CA ARG A 355 -17.50 3.29 -19.42
C ARG A 355 -17.45 4.67 -18.81
N MET A 356 -16.81 4.81 -17.64
CA MET A 356 -16.84 6.04 -16.84
C MET A 356 -15.44 6.44 -16.37
N LEU A 357 -15.12 7.72 -16.57
CA LEU A 357 -13.84 8.34 -16.21
C LEU A 357 -14.05 9.77 -15.67
N PRO A 358 -14.33 9.92 -14.37
CA PRO A 358 -14.48 11.23 -13.72
C PRO A 358 -13.17 12.00 -13.63
N GLY A 359 -13.28 13.31 -13.41
CA GLY A 359 -12.16 14.16 -13.03
C GLY A 359 -11.26 14.62 -14.19
N ILE A 360 -11.39 14.03 -15.38
CA ILE A 360 -10.75 14.56 -16.58
C ILE A 360 -11.74 15.53 -17.21
N THR A 361 -11.64 16.81 -16.80
CA THR A 361 -12.39 17.88 -17.48
C THR A 361 -12.20 17.73 -18.99
N ASN A 362 -13.31 17.78 -19.73
CA ASN A 362 -13.51 17.43 -21.16
C ASN A 362 -12.51 18.02 -22.17
N LYS A 363 -11.55 18.83 -21.74
CA LYS A 363 -10.55 19.49 -22.60
C LYS A 363 -9.55 18.54 -23.25
N TYR A 364 -9.35 17.33 -22.71
CA TYR A 364 -8.25 16.45 -23.15
C TYR A 364 -8.67 15.12 -23.77
N ILE A 365 -9.94 14.73 -23.67
CA ILE A 365 -10.41 13.44 -24.19
C ILE A 365 -11.59 13.68 -25.12
N ASN A 366 -11.34 13.60 -26.43
CA ASN A 366 -12.40 13.49 -27.43
C ASN A 366 -13.01 12.08 -27.34
N PHE A 367 -13.96 11.89 -26.42
CA PHE A 367 -14.69 10.62 -26.27
C PHE A 367 -15.53 10.23 -27.52
N GLY A 368 -15.73 11.15 -28.46
CA GLY A 368 -16.48 10.91 -29.70
C GLY A 368 -15.91 9.85 -30.65
N LYS A 369 -14.80 9.17 -30.29
CA LYS A 369 -14.26 8.00 -31.02
C LYS A 369 -14.38 6.67 -30.27
N LEU A 370 -14.89 6.64 -29.04
CA LEU A 370 -15.02 5.41 -28.24
C LEU A 370 -16.41 4.77 -28.30
N THR A 371 -17.39 5.42 -28.93
CA THR A 371 -18.76 4.91 -29.12
C THR A 371 -19.01 4.32 -30.52
N MET A 372 -17.98 3.83 -31.22
CA MET A 372 -18.14 3.13 -32.51
C MET A 372 -17.64 1.70 -32.45
#